data_AF-A0A845CEF4-F1
#
_entry.id   AF-A0A845CEF4-F1
#
_cell.length_a   1.000
_cell.length_b   1.000
_cell.length_c   1.000
_cell.angle_alpha   90.00
_cell.angle_beta   90.00
_cell.angle_gamma   90.00
#
_symmetry.space_group_name_H-M   'P 1'
#
loop_
_entity.id
_entity.type
_entity.pdbx_description
1 polymer ?
#
loop_
_entity_poly.entity_id
_entity_poly.type
_entity_poly.pdbx_seq_one_letter_code
_entity_poly.pdbx_strand_id
1 'polypeptide(L)'
;MIDKVADWQLANAEPFPWRSAPHGFRDPYRVWIAEVMAQQTRLATVVPYFNRWIAALPSPRAVAQADEDRVLKLWEGLGYYQRALNIHRAAKQMVQRHRGQVPGTKEELLALPGIGRYTAGGILSLAFNQPEPAIDGNVVRLYSRLHKTPYTAQRKANLDTIDTHIRGLLAANPAVSPGLIAEGLMALGSKICKPVNPDCPNCPVREHCATYSSARSAPLPGRGPAKSLPARHHVGYVLLTAQGSQRQVFLVRNRRSDMLGGLWAFPALPVEELPASDVSAAARIAQDQLCVIVDQVRHLGRQIQDYSHFRRLQDTYLAVCHDTDPETPRWEEGRWVPMGEIGKFALSRIDHKIAALLTTNTETAACED
;
A
#
# COMPACT_ATOMS: atom_id res chain seq x y z
N MET A 1 25.94 -9.69 20.10
CA MET A 1 24.99 -9.44 18.99
C MET A 1 24.19 -8.17 19.16
N ILE A 2 23.39 -8.03 20.24
CA ILE A 2 22.42 -6.93 20.37
C ILE A 2 23.09 -5.55 20.45
N ASP A 3 24.21 -5.42 21.17
CA ASP A 3 24.99 -4.17 21.24
C ASP A 3 25.50 -3.75 19.85
N LYS A 4 26.02 -4.71 19.07
CA LYS A 4 26.47 -4.46 17.69
C LYS A 4 25.34 -3.98 16.78
N VAL A 5 24.10 -4.43 17.01
CA VAL A 5 22.92 -3.92 16.30
C VAL A 5 22.58 -2.50 16.76
N ALA A 6 22.60 -2.26 18.06
CA ALA A 6 22.32 -0.95 18.65
C ALA A 6 23.32 0.11 18.17
N ASP A 7 24.62 -0.15 18.32
CA ASP A 7 25.70 0.76 17.92
C ASP A 7 25.64 1.09 16.43
N TRP A 8 25.45 0.07 15.60
CA TRP A 8 25.31 0.27 14.16
C TRP A 8 24.08 1.11 13.82
N GLN A 9 22.94 0.86 14.48
CA GLN A 9 21.72 1.62 14.25
C GLN A 9 21.87 3.07 14.68
N LEU A 10 22.52 3.36 15.81
CA LEU A 10 22.82 4.73 16.26
C LEU A 10 23.68 5.48 15.23
N ALA A 11 24.69 4.81 14.66
CA ALA A 11 25.57 5.40 13.67
C ALA A 11 24.94 5.58 12.27
N ASN A 12 23.91 4.79 11.93
CA ASN A 12 23.37 4.70 10.56
C ASN A 12 21.87 5.06 10.44
N ALA A 13 21.25 5.56 11.52
CA ALA A 13 19.84 5.92 11.54
C ALA A 13 19.56 7.08 10.58
N GLU A 14 18.65 6.86 9.64
CA GLU A 14 18.11 7.95 8.82
C GLU A 14 17.08 8.77 9.62
N PRO A 15 17.10 10.12 9.48
CA PRO A 15 16.24 11.04 10.22
C PRO A 15 14.84 11.13 9.60
N PHE A 16 14.07 10.04 9.65
CA PHE A 16 12.69 10.06 9.13
C PHE A 16 11.74 10.87 10.03
N PRO A 17 10.66 11.50 9.47
CA PRO A 17 9.75 12.37 10.22
C PRO A 17 9.01 11.74 11.41
N TRP A 18 8.92 10.41 11.46
CA TRP A 18 8.34 9.64 12.57
C TRP A 18 9.38 9.20 13.62
N ARG A 19 10.65 9.56 13.44
CA ARG A 19 11.77 9.30 14.37
C ARG A 19 12.20 10.55 15.14
N SER A 20 11.33 11.55 15.24
CA SER A 20 11.65 12.88 15.80
C SER A 20 11.90 12.90 17.31
N ALA A 21 11.78 11.77 18.00
CA ALA A 21 12.00 11.64 19.44
C ALA A 21 12.70 10.31 19.77
N PRO A 22 13.36 10.20 20.93
CA PRO A 22 13.90 8.94 21.43
C PRO A 22 12.82 7.86 21.57
N HIS A 23 13.20 6.59 21.46
CA HIS A 23 12.28 5.46 21.68
C HIS A 23 11.63 5.54 23.07
N GLY A 24 10.32 5.24 23.16
CA GLY A 24 9.54 5.42 24.39
C GLY A 24 8.92 6.82 24.57
N PHE A 25 9.37 7.81 23.79
CA PHE A 25 8.82 9.17 23.78
C PHE A 25 8.29 9.59 22.42
N ARG A 26 8.29 8.68 21.44
CA ARG A 26 7.69 8.92 20.12
C ARG A 26 6.18 8.88 20.24
N ASP A 27 5.52 9.77 19.51
CA ASP A 27 4.06 9.76 19.39
C ASP A 27 3.58 8.41 18.79
N PRO A 28 2.79 7.61 19.55
CA PRO A 28 2.26 6.33 19.09
C PRO A 28 1.44 6.43 17.80
N TYR A 29 0.72 7.54 17.58
CA TYR A 29 -0.06 7.74 16.37
C TYR A 29 0.84 7.86 15.14
N ARG A 30 1.90 8.68 15.22
CA ARG A 30 2.87 8.86 14.15
C ARG A 30 3.60 7.55 13.83
N VAL A 31 4.01 6.81 14.86
CA VAL A 31 4.62 5.49 14.69
C VAL A 31 3.65 4.54 13.97
N TRP A 32 2.40 4.45 14.43
CA TRP A 32 1.40 3.57 13.83
C TRP A 32 1.18 3.87 12.34
N ILE A 33 0.99 5.14 11.97
CA ILE A 33 0.79 5.53 10.57
C ILE A 33 2.03 5.20 9.73
N ALA A 34 3.23 5.50 10.22
CA ALA A 34 4.47 5.19 9.51
C ALA A 34 4.66 3.69 9.30
N GLU A 35 4.45 2.87 10.33
CA GLU A 35 4.56 1.41 10.26
C GLU A 35 3.58 0.83 9.25
N VAL A 36 2.33 1.28 9.23
CA VAL A 36 1.33 0.81 8.25
C VAL A 36 1.69 1.26 6.83
N MET A 37 2.13 2.51 6.64
CA MET A 37 2.56 3.01 5.32
C MET A 37 3.78 2.26 4.79
N ALA A 38 4.75 1.93 5.65
CA ALA A 38 5.98 1.22 5.31
C ALA A 38 5.78 -0.25 4.93
N GLN A 39 4.61 -0.85 5.22
CA GLN A 39 4.29 -2.20 4.78
C GLN A 39 4.40 -2.30 3.25
N GLN A 40 5.31 -3.14 2.76
CA GLN A 40 5.55 -3.36 1.33
C GLN A 40 5.85 -2.08 0.53
N THR A 41 6.31 -1.01 1.21
CA THR A 41 6.57 0.31 0.61
C THR A 41 7.91 0.82 1.09
N ARG A 42 8.74 1.38 0.18
CA ARG A 42 10.05 1.92 0.55
C ARG A 42 9.89 3.18 1.42
N LEU A 43 10.71 3.33 2.46
CA LEU A 43 10.61 4.46 3.40
C LEU A 43 10.70 5.83 2.70
N ALA A 44 11.58 5.99 1.72
CA ALA A 44 11.67 7.23 0.93
C ALA A 44 10.37 7.58 0.20
N THR A 45 9.61 6.59 -0.27
CA THR A 45 8.28 6.79 -0.87
C THR A 45 7.24 7.18 0.19
N VAL A 46 7.38 6.67 1.43
CA VAL A 46 6.45 6.95 2.53
C VAL A 46 6.54 8.40 3.02
N VAL A 47 7.74 8.98 3.10
CA VAL A 47 7.98 10.32 3.66
C VAL A 47 6.99 11.40 3.17
N PRO A 48 6.80 11.65 1.87
CA PRO A 48 5.86 12.68 1.41
C PRO A 48 4.40 12.36 1.74
N TYR A 49 4.00 11.08 1.76
CA TYR A 49 2.65 10.66 2.12
C TYR A 49 2.39 10.85 3.62
N PHE A 50 3.35 10.43 4.43
CA PHE A 50 3.31 10.61 5.88
C PHE A 50 3.15 12.09 6.24
N ASN A 51 3.97 12.97 5.66
CA ASN A 51 3.91 14.41 5.96
C ASN A 51 2.54 15.01 5.62
N ARG A 52 1.98 14.71 4.43
CA ARG A 52 0.64 15.17 4.04
C ARG A 52 -0.46 14.60 4.93
N TRP A 53 -0.36 13.31 5.26
CA TRP A 53 -1.32 12.62 6.11
C TRP A 53 -1.38 13.25 7.50
N ILE A 54 -0.24 13.39 8.16
CA ILE A 54 -0.17 13.96 9.51
C ILE A 54 -0.61 15.42 9.55
N ALA A 55 -0.30 16.20 8.50
CA ALA A 55 -0.78 17.58 8.40
C ALA A 55 -2.30 17.66 8.29
N ALA A 56 -2.93 16.76 7.53
CA ALA A 56 -4.39 16.76 7.33
C ALA A 56 -5.15 16.05 8.46
N LEU A 57 -4.58 15.00 9.03
CA LEU A 57 -5.17 14.12 10.04
C LEU A 57 -4.17 13.97 11.19
N PRO A 58 -4.10 14.92 12.15
CA PRO A 58 -3.03 14.95 13.14
C PRO A 58 -3.23 13.98 14.32
N SER A 59 -4.34 13.25 14.39
CA SER A 59 -4.64 12.34 15.51
C SER A 59 -5.57 11.19 15.10
N PRO A 60 -5.69 10.11 15.90
CA PRO A 60 -6.70 9.08 15.67
C PRO A 60 -8.13 9.67 15.62
N ARG A 61 -8.40 10.69 16.43
CA ARG A 61 -9.71 11.36 16.46
C ARG A 61 -10.00 12.10 15.15
N ALA A 62 -9.01 12.77 14.57
CA ALA A 62 -9.13 13.41 13.26
C ALA A 62 -9.36 12.38 12.13
N VAL A 63 -8.65 11.24 12.17
CA VAL A 63 -8.87 10.15 11.21
C VAL A 63 -10.29 9.59 11.34
N ALA A 64 -10.78 9.39 12.56
CA ALA A 64 -12.11 8.82 12.80
C ALA A 64 -13.26 9.73 12.36
N GLN A 65 -13.04 11.06 12.37
CA GLN A 65 -14.00 12.08 11.94
C GLN A 65 -13.96 12.37 10.45
N ALA A 66 -12.88 12.01 9.76
CA ALA A 66 -12.75 12.24 8.33
C ALA A 66 -13.64 11.29 7.52
N ASP A 67 -14.16 11.79 6.40
CA ASP A 67 -14.85 10.95 5.43
C ASP A 67 -13.89 9.94 4.80
N GLU A 68 -14.42 8.78 4.43
CA GLU A 68 -13.63 7.72 3.81
C GLU A 68 -12.97 8.17 2.51
N ASP A 69 -13.64 9.01 1.71
CA ASP A 69 -13.08 9.60 0.48
C ASP A 69 -11.85 10.46 0.77
N ARG A 70 -11.88 11.25 1.86
CA ARG A 70 -10.73 12.05 2.27
C ARG A 70 -9.56 11.16 2.68
N VAL A 71 -9.83 10.08 3.42
CA VAL A 71 -8.82 9.10 3.83
C VAL A 71 -8.19 8.42 2.61
N LEU A 72 -8.99 7.92 1.68
CA LEU A 72 -8.51 7.28 0.46
C LEU A 72 -7.74 8.26 -0.43
N LYS A 73 -8.17 9.53 -0.49
CA LYS A 73 -7.49 10.56 -1.28
C LYS A 73 -6.11 10.90 -0.72
N LEU A 74 -5.94 10.96 0.60
CA LEU A 74 -4.63 11.15 1.22
C LEU A 74 -3.69 9.95 1.01
N TRP A 75 -4.26 8.75 0.83
CA TRP A 75 -3.53 7.51 0.56
C TRP A 75 -3.26 7.23 -0.93
N GLU A 76 -3.92 7.97 -1.82
CA GLU A 76 -3.90 7.79 -3.27
C GLU A 76 -2.47 7.71 -3.83
N GLY A 77 -2.15 6.58 -4.46
CA GLY A 77 -0.84 6.32 -5.04
C GLY A 77 0.09 5.44 -4.19
N LEU A 78 -0.21 5.24 -2.90
CA LEU A 78 0.60 4.38 -2.02
C LEU A 78 0.30 2.88 -2.18
N GLY A 79 -0.83 2.54 -2.80
CA GLY A 79 -1.27 1.15 -3.02
C GLY A 79 -1.73 0.44 -1.74
N TYR A 80 -2.24 -0.79 -1.90
CA TYR A 80 -2.80 -1.60 -0.81
C TYR A 80 -3.81 -0.81 0.05
N TYR A 81 -4.84 -0.26 -0.59
CA TYR A 81 -5.81 0.68 -0.03
C TYR A 81 -6.59 0.15 1.19
N GLN A 82 -6.69 -1.17 1.33
CA GLN A 82 -7.27 -1.79 2.53
C GLN A 82 -6.56 -1.33 3.82
N ARG A 83 -5.27 -0.96 3.74
CA ARG A 83 -4.53 -0.38 4.87
C ARG A 83 -5.14 0.94 5.34
N ALA A 84 -5.48 1.85 4.43
CA ALA A 84 -6.11 3.13 4.76
C ALA A 84 -7.50 2.92 5.38
N LEU A 85 -8.30 2.03 4.80
CA LEU A 85 -9.62 1.66 5.31
C LEU A 85 -9.54 1.00 6.70
N ASN A 86 -8.51 0.19 6.93
CA ASN A 86 -8.25 -0.40 8.25
C ASN A 86 -7.83 0.65 9.28
N ILE A 87 -6.94 1.59 8.91
CA ILE A 87 -6.58 2.73 9.75
C ILE A 87 -7.84 3.51 10.15
N HIS A 88 -8.72 3.82 9.19
CA HIS A 88 -9.97 4.53 9.45
C HIS A 88 -10.87 3.79 10.44
N ARG A 89 -11.08 2.47 10.23
CA ARG A 89 -11.87 1.63 11.14
C ARG A 89 -11.23 1.50 12.54
N ALA A 90 -9.92 1.31 12.62
CA ALA A 90 -9.19 1.24 13.88
C ALA A 90 -9.24 2.57 14.64
N ALA A 91 -9.10 3.70 13.96
CA ALA A 91 -9.24 5.03 14.56
C ALA A 91 -10.62 5.24 15.17
N LYS A 92 -11.70 4.83 14.47
CA LYS A 92 -13.07 4.85 15.01
C LYS A 92 -13.20 4.00 16.28
N GLN A 93 -12.62 2.80 16.30
CA GLN A 93 -12.60 1.96 17.51
C GLN A 93 -11.76 2.57 18.65
N MET A 94 -10.62 3.22 18.34
CA MET A 94 -9.82 3.93 19.33
C MET A 94 -10.58 5.09 19.98
N VAL A 95 -11.37 5.85 19.20
CA VAL A 95 -12.23 6.91 19.75
C VAL A 95 -13.28 6.33 20.71
N GLN A 96 -13.92 5.24 20.32
CA GLN A 96 -14.98 4.61 21.11
C GLN A 96 -14.46 3.93 22.39
N ARG A 97 -13.34 3.21 22.32
CA ARG A 97 -12.87 2.32 23.39
C ARG A 97 -11.65 2.82 24.15
N HIS A 98 -10.84 3.68 23.54
CA HIS A 98 -9.53 4.11 24.06
C HIS A 98 -9.40 5.64 24.12
N ARG A 99 -10.52 6.37 24.18
CA ARG A 99 -10.57 7.84 24.28
C ARG A 99 -9.76 8.55 23.18
N GLY A 100 -9.64 7.95 22.00
CA GLY A 100 -8.93 8.49 20.85
C GLY A 100 -7.40 8.38 20.94
N GLN A 101 -6.89 7.54 21.83
CA GLN A 101 -5.46 7.25 21.98
C GLN A 101 -5.11 5.88 21.38
N VAL A 102 -3.87 5.73 20.93
CA VAL A 102 -3.34 4.42 20.53
C VAL A 102 -3.08 3.61 21.79
N PRO A 103 -3.62 2.38 21.92
CA PRO A 103 -3.43 1.55 23.11
C PRO A 103 -1.98 1.16 23.36
N GLY A 104 -1.62 1.02 24.63
CA GLY A 104 -0.26 0.69 25.08
C GLY A 104 -0.04 -0.79 25.40
N THR A 105 -0.99 -1.67 25.08
CA THR A 105 -0.87 -3.12 25.29
C THR A 105 -1.01 -3.89 23.99
N LYS A 106 -0.42 -5.09 23.93
CA LYS A 106 -0.43 -5.94 22.75
C LYS A 106 -1.83 -6.45 22.43
N GLU A 107 -2.57 -6.85 23.45
CA GLU A 107 -3.91 -7.41 23.34
C GLU A 107 -4.88 -6.38 22.75
N GLU A 108 -4.84 -5.14 23.25
CA GLU A 108 -5.67 -4.05 22.73
C GLU A 108 -5.29 -3.68 21.29
N LEU A 109 -3.98 -3.63 20.98
CA LEU A 109 -3.52 -3.34 19.62
C LEU A 109 -3.95 -4.42 18.62
N LEU A 110 -3.82 -5.70 18.97
CA LEU A 110 -4.20 -6.81 18.09
C LEU A 110 -5.71 -6.91 17.87
N ALA A 111 -6.53 -6.32 18.74
CA ALA A 111 -7.98 -6.24 18.57
C ALA A 111 -8.40 -5.22 17.50
N LEU A 112 -7.50 -4.32 17.08
CA LEU A 112 -7.81 -3.26 16.12
C LEU A 112 -7.64 -3.72 14.65
N PRO A 113 -8.54 -3.31 13.74
CA PRO A 113 -8.45 -3.66 12.33
C PRO A 113 -7.11 -3.29 11.69
N GLY A 114 -6.47 -4.28 11.04
CA GLY A 114 -5.22 -4.07 10.29
C GLY A 114 -3.96 -3.95 11.14
N ILE A 115 -4.05 -4.10 12.47
CA ILE A 115 -2.88 -4.17 13.35
C ILE A 115 -2.56 -5.65 13.62
N GLY A 116 -1.54 -6.16 12.94
CA GLY A 116 -1.00 -7.50 13.18
C GLY A 116 0.18 -7.48 14.16
N ARG A 117 0.75 -8.67 14.43
CA ARG A 117 1.90 -8.86 15.33
C ARG A 117 3.08 -7.91 15.05
N TYR A 118 3.43 -7.75 13.77
CA TYR A 118 4.49 -6.84 13.34
C TYR A 118 4.19 -5.39 13.74
N THR A 119 3.02 -4.86 13.35
CA THR A 119 2.63 -3.47 13.66
C THR A 119 2.50 -3.24 15.16
N ALA A 120 1.92 -4.19 15.90
CA ALA A 120 1.84 -4.11 17.36
C ALA A 120 3.24 -4.06 17.99
N GLY A 121 4.16 -4.94 17.58
CA GLY A 121 5.55 -4.92 18.03
C GLY A 121 6.26 -3.61 17.68
N GLY A 122 6.03 -3.05 16.49
CA GLY A 122 6.55 -1.75 16.08
C GLY A 122 6.04 -0.62 16.97
N ILE A 123 4.73 -0.52 17.21
CA ILE A 123 4.16 0.51 18.09
C ILE A 123 4.72 0.38 19.51
N LEU A 124 4.67 -0.83 20.09
CA LEU A 124 5.05 -1.06 21.49
C LEU A 124 6.55 -0.87 21.73
N SER A 125 7.41 -1.33 20.82
CA SER A 125 8.86 -1.12 20.96
C SER A 125 9.28 0.32 20.67
N LEU A 126 8.71 0.97 19.65
CA LEU A 126 9.18 2.30 19.23
C LEU A 126 8.57 3.44 20.05
N ALA A 127 7.27 3.37 20.33
CA ALA A 127 6.54 4.44 21.02
C ALA A 127 6.48 4.22 22.53
N PHE A 128 6.36 2.96 22.98
CA PHE A 128 6.23 2.63 24.41
C PHE A 128 7.48 1.98 25.01
N ASN A 129 8.55 1.78 24.22
CA ASN A 129 9.81 1.15 24.63
C ASN A 129 9.65 -0.23 25.33
N GLN A 130 8.60 -0.97 24.97
CA GLN A 130 8.34 -2.31 25.50
C GLN A 130 9.12 -3.38 24.72
N PRO A 131 9.50 -4.51 25.35
CA PRO A 131 10.28 -5.58 24.74
C PRO A 131 9.46 -6.46 23.79
N GLU A 132 8.74 -5.83 22.86
CA GLU A 132 7.89 -6.46 21.86
C GLU A 132 8.56 -6.47 20.48
N PRO A 133 8.96 -7.63 19.94
CA PRO A 133 9.65 -7.71 18.66
C PRO A 133 8.78 -7.27 17.46
N ALA A 134 9.32 -6.41 16.60
CA ALA A 134 8.75 -6.07 15.30
C ALA A 134 9.36 -6.94 14.19
N ILE A 135 8.70 -8.05 13.84
CA ILE A 135 9.24 -9.05 12.90
C ILE A 135 8.59 -8.91 11.52
N ASP A 136 9.29 -8.25 10.59
CA ASP A 136 8.89 -8.13 9.19
C ASP A 136 9.62 -9.16 8.29
N GLY A 137 9.40 -9.09 6.97
CA GLY A 137 10.09 -9.95 6.01
C GLY A 137 11.61 -9.73 5.95
N ASN A 138 12.10 -8.57 6.35
CA ASN A 138 13.54 -8.28 6.44
C ASN A 138 14.16 -8.99 7.64
N VAL A 139 13.52 -8.93 8.81
CA VAL A 139 13.93 -9.65 10.01
C VAL A 139 13.87 -11.15 9.81
N VAL A 140 12.78 -11.68 9.21
CA VAL A 140 12.68 -13.11 8.89
C VAL A 140 13.85 -13.56 8.01
N ARG A 141 14.17 -12.83 6.94
CA ARG A 141 15.31 -13.16 6.07
C ARG A 141 16.65 -13.09 6.81
N LEU A 142 16.85 -12.07 7.64
CA LEU A 142 18.05 -11.91 8.46
C LEU A 142 18.23 -13.12 9.37
N TYR A 143 17.20 -13.49 10.13
CA TYR A 143 17.22 -14.65 11.03
C TYR A 143 17.38 -15.97 10.29
N SER A 144 16.77 -16.12 9.11
CA SER A 144 16.98 -17.33 8.29
C SER A 144 18.45 -17.53 7.95
N ARG A 145 19.16 -16.45 7.64
CA ARG A 145 20.60 -16.50 7.36
C ARG A 145 21.44 -16.64 8.63
N LEU A 146 21.10 -15.93 9.71
CA LEU A 146 21.79 -16.04 10.98
C LEU A 146 21.79 -17.48 11.50
N HIS A 147 20.65 -18.17 11.42
CA HIS A 147 20.47 -19.53 11.93
C HIS A 147 20.64 -20.63 10.87
N LYS A 148 20.93 -20.26 9.60
CA LYS A 148 20.96 -21.19 8.45
C LYS A 148 19.70 -22.08 8.40
N THR A 149 18.55 -21.48 8.68
CA THR A 149 17.25 -22.16 8.79
C THR A 149 16.25 -21.45 7.87
N PRO A 150 15.45 -22.15 7.06
CA PRO A 150 14.54 -21.50 6.10
C PRO A 150 13.26 -21.00 6.79
N TYR A 151 13.37 -20.00 7.68
CA TYR A 151 12.19 -19.37 8.27
C TYR A 151 11.35 -18.64 7.20
N THR A 152 10.06 -18.53 7.50
CA THR A 152 9.05 -17.85 6.68
C THR A 152 8.04 -17.15 7.59
N ALA A 153 7.59 -15.97 7.15
CA ALA A 153 6.51 -15.21 7.79
C ALA A 153 5.13 -15.89 7.68
N GLN A 154 4.98 -16.91 6.83
CA GLN A 154 3.71 -17.64 6.67
C GLN A 154 3.48 -18.71 7.76
N ARG A 155 4.50 -19.06 8.56
CA ARG A 155 4.37 -20.06 9.64
C ARG A 155 4.51 -19.41 11.00
N LYS A 156 3.46 -19.50 11.82
CA LYS A 156 3.46 -18.97 13.20
C LYS A 156 4.65 -19.47 14.03
N ALA A 157 4.95 -20.77 14.00
CA ALA A 157 6.05 -21.35 14.76
C ALA A 157 7.43 -20.73 14.42
N ASN A 158 7.64 -20.32 13.17
CA ASN A 158 8.88 -19.64 12.77
C ASN A 158 8.96 -18.23 13.39
N LEU A 159 7.86 -17.49 13.36
CA LEU A 159 7.78 -16.18 13.98
C LEU A 159 7.95 -16.27 15.49
N ASP A 160 7.33 -17.26 16.14
CA ASP A 160 7.45 -17.50 17.58
C ASP A 160 8.91 -17.84 17.98
N THR A 161 9.63 -18.60 17.13
CA THR A 161 11.05 -18.91 17.36
C THR A 161 11.92 -17.65 17.31
N ILE A 162 11.70 -16.80 16.29
CA ILE A 162 12.43 -15.53 16.15
C ILE A 162 12.09 -14.58 17.31
N ASP A 163 10.80 -14.45 17.65
CA ASP A 163 10.31 -13.63 18.76
C ASP A 163 10.95 -14.04 20.08
N THR A 164 10.94 -15.35 20.39
CA THR A 164 11.57 -15.91 21.60
C THR A 164 13.07 -15.57 21.65
N HIS A 165 13.79 -15.70 20.54
CA HIS A 165 15.20 -15.37 20.50
C HIS A 165 15.45 -13.86 20.73
N ILE A 166 14.68 -12.98 20.09
CA ILE A 166 14.80 -11.52 20.29
C ILE A 166 14.51 -11.15 21.74
N ARG A 167 13.46 -11.71 22.35
CA ARG A 167 13.13 -11.46 23.76
C ARG A 167 14.22 -11.93 24.70
N GLY A 168 14.80 -13.11 24.47
CA GLY A 168 15.92 -13.61 25.25
C GLY A 168 17.12 -12.65 25.20
N LEU A 169 17.44 -12.12 24.01
CA LEU A 169 18.52 -11.14 23.87
C LEU A 169 18.20 -9.82 24.59
N LEU A 170 16.96 -9.32 24.52
CA LEU A 170 16.54 -8.11 25.23
C LEU A 170 16.56 -8.31 26.75
N ALA A 171 16.08 -9.45 27.25
CA ALA A 171 16.08 -9.77 28.67
C ALA A 171 17.49 -9.87 29.25
N ALA A 172 18.44 -10.40 28.48
CA ALA A 172 19.85 -10.45 28.86
C ALA A 172 20.56 -9.08 28.79
N ASN A 173 19.96 -8.07 28.14
CA ASN A 173 20.56 -6.75 27.91
C ASN A 173 19.56 -5.62 28.22
N PRO A 174 19.11 -5.49 29.48
CA PRO A 174 18.03 -4.58 29.87
C PRO A 174 18.36 -3.09 29.68
N ALA A 175 19.64 -2.74 29.55
CA ALA A 175 20.08 -1.37 29.27
C ALA A 175 19.84 -0.93 27.82
N VAL A 176 19.61 -1.88 26.90
CA VAL A 176 19.43 -1.59 25.47
C VAL A 176 17.95 -1.37 25.15
N SER A 177 17.63 -0.26 24.49
CA SER A 177 16.26 0.06 24.08
C SER A 177 15.69 -1.00 23.13
N PRO A 178 14.53 -1.61 23.44
CA PRO A 178 13.83 -2.50 22.52
C PRO A 178 13.51 -1.85 21.17
N GLY A 179 13.12 -0.57 21.18
CA GLY A 179 12.83 0.19 19.96
C GLY A 179 14.06 0.33 19.06
N LEU A 180 15.23 0.57 19.65
CA LEU A 180 16.48 0.66 18.91
C LEU A 180 16.82 -0.67 18.22
N ILE A 181 16.57 -1.79 18.89
CA ILE A 181 16.79 -3.13 18.34
C ILE A 181 15.77 -3.47 17.26
N ALA A 182 14.51 -3.11 17.44
CA ALA A 182 13.48 -3.27 16.41
C ALA A 182 13.87 -2.53 15.11
N GLU A 183 14.25 -1.24 15.19
CA GLU A 183 14.70 -0.49 14.01
C GLU A 183 16.00 -1.04 13.44
N GLY A 184 16.96 -1.38 14.30
CA GLY A 184 18.26 -1.91 13.88
C GLY A 184 18.13 -3.22 13.11
N LEU A 185 17.33 -4.18 13.59
CA LEU A 185 17.11 -5.45 12.89
C LEU A 185 16.42 -5.24 11.53
N MET A 186 15.41 -4.37 11.46
CA MET A 186 14.74 -4.01 10.20
C MET A 186 15.69 -3.28 9.22
N ALA A 187 16.50 -2.36 9.73
CA ALA A 187 17.47 -1.59 8.95
C ALA A 187 18.61 -2.48 8.43
N LEU A 188 19.12 -3.40 9.25
CA LEU A 188 20.10 -4.39 8.82
C LEU A 188 19.53 -5.30 7.73
N GLY A 189 18.31 -5.79 7.91
CA GLY A 189 17.65 -6.60 6.90
C GLY A 189 17.50 -5.86 5.57
N SER A 190 17.08 -4.58 5.60
CA SER A 190 16.83 -3.80 4.38
C SER A 190 18.09 -3.27 3.69
N LYS A 191 19.11 -2.80 4.43
CA LYS A 191 20.30 -2.14 3.86
C LYS A 191 21.48 -3.08 3.67
N ILE A 192 21.71 -4.00 4.61
CA ILE A 192 22.90 -4.86 4.66
C ILE A 192 22.55 -6.26 4.13
N CYS A 193 21.66 -6.97 4.84
CA CYS A 193 21.24 -8.33 4.55
C CYS A 193 20.17 -8.37 3.44
N LYS A 194 20.45 -7.73 2.31
CA LYS A 194 19.55 -7.60 1.16
C LYS A 194 19.15 -8.95 0.57
N PRO A 195 17.98 -9.06 -0.09
CA PRO A 195 17.56 -10.30 -0.75
C PRO A 195 18.60 -10.81 -1.75
N VAL A 196 19.18 -9.91 -2.54
CA VAL A 196 20.23 -10.17 -3.54
C VAL A 196 21.48 -9.37 -3.16
N ASN A 197 22.66 -9.97 -3.30
CA ASN A 197 23.97 -9.38 -3.01
C ASN A 197 24.01 -8.67 -1.63
N PRO A 198 23.83 -9.42 -0.52
CA PRO A 198 23.94 -8.85 0.81
C PRO A 198 25.37 -8.35 1.07
N ASP A 199 25.50 -7.23 1.78
CA ASP A 199 26.78 -6.66 2.17
C ASP A 199 27.33 -7.33 3.44
N CYS A 200 27.62 -8.63 3.32
CA CYS A 200 28.14 -9.43 4.43
C CYS A 200 29.43 -8.87 5.03
N PRO A 201 30.41 -8.35 4.25
CA PRO A 201 31.64 -7.78 4.81
C PRO A 201 31.38 -6.66 5.81
N ASN A 202 30.40 -5.78 5.56
CA ASN A 202 30.06 -4.66 6.44
C ASN A 202 28.92 -4.98 7.44
N CYS A 203 28.51 -6.24 7.56
CA CYS A 203 27.44 -6.62 8.48
C CYS A 203 27.95 -6.64 9.94
N PRO A 204 27.36 -5.86 10.87
CA PRO A 204 27.86 -5.78 12.25
C PRO A 204 27.66 -7.08 13.03
N VAL A 205 26.72 -7.93 12.61
CA VAL A 205 26.43 -9.23 13.23
C VAL A 205 26.98 -10.41 12.43
N ARG A 206 27.91 -10.16 11.52
CA ARG A 206 28.51 -11.17 10.61
C ARG A 206 29.09 -12.38 11.35
N GLU A 207 29.76 -12.16 12.48
CA GLU A 207 30.36 -13.23 13.28
C GLU A 207 29.34 -14.20 13.89
N HIS A 208 28.08 -13.76 14.04
CA HIS A 208 26.98 -14.57 14.54
C HIS A 208 26.21 -15.28 13.41
N CYS A 209 26.61 -15.11 12.16
CA CYS A 209 25.85 -15.61 11.01
C CYS A 209 26.34 -17.00 10.57
N ALA A 210 25.59 -18.05 10.93
CA ALA A 210 25.89 -19.42 10.55
C ALA A 210 25.99 -19.61 9.03
N THR A 211 25.14 -18.91 8.27
CA THR A 211 25.21 -18.94 6.81
C THR A 211 26.53 -18.38 6.31
N TYR A 212 26.97 -17.20 6.79
CA TYR A 212 28.25 -16.60 6.37
C TYR A 212 29.45 -17.48 6.74
N SER A 213 29.46 -18.02 7.96
CA SER A 213 30.52 -18.93 8.41
C SER A 213 30.63 -20.17 7.52
N SER A 214 29.50 -20.69 7.01
CA SER A 214 29.48 -21.85 6.10
C SER A 214 29.63 -21.52 4.61
N ALA A 215 29.31 -20.29 4.19
CA ALA A 215 29.35 -19.84 2.81
C ALA A 215 30.74 -19.41 2.34
N ARG A 216 31.78 -19.59 3.18
CA ARG A 216 33.19 -19.53 2.74
C ARG A 216 33.50 -20.49 1.57
N SER A 217 32.56 -21.38 1.20
CA SER A 217 32.72 -22.38 0.13
C SER A 217 31.71 -22.29 -1.04
N ALA A 218 30.69 -21.41 -1.01
CA ALA A 218 29.73 -21.27 -2.13
C ALA A 218 28.90 -19.96 -2.07
N PRO A 219 28.57 -19.35 -3.23
CA PRO A 219 27.72 -18.17 -3.28
C PRO A 219 26.29 -18.47 -2.78
N LEU A 220 25.67 -17.47 -2.13
CA LEU A 220 24.28 -17.54 -1.70
C LEU A 220 23.35 -17.69 -2.92
N PRO A 221 22.30 -18.52 -2.85
CA PRO A 221 21.38 -18.70 -3.98
C PRO A 221 20.75 -17.36 -4.33
N GLY A 222 20.95 -16.95 -5.59
CA GLY A 222 20.26 -15.80 -6.18
C GLY A 222 18.75 -16.03 -6.23
N ARG A 223 18.00 -14.94 -6.40
CA ARG A 223 16.55 -15.04 -6.61
C ARG A 223 16.31 -15.83 -7.91
N GLY A 224 15.53 -16.90 -7.84
CA GLY A 224 15.07 -17.62 -9.02
C GLY A 224 14.31 -16.71 -10.00
N PRO A 225 14.14 -17.14 -11.27
CA PRO A 225 13.52 -16.31 -12.30
C PRO A 225 12.14 -15.80 -11.86
N ALA A 226 11.84 -14.55 -12.22
CA ALA A 226 10.54 -13.97 -11.94
C ALA A 226 9.45 -14.79 -12.65
N LYS A 227 8.44 -15.25 -11.92
CA LYS A 227 7.25 -15.86 -12.54
C LYS A 227 6.54 -14.80 -13.39
N SER A 228 6.10 -15.17 -14.59
CA SER A 228 5.23 -14.33 -15.41
C SER A 228 3.91 -14.09 -14.67
N LEU A 229 3.41 -12.86 -14.72
CA LEU A 229 2.10 -12.53 -14.14
C LEU A 229 1.00 -12.95 -15.14
N PRO A 230 -0.07 -13.64 -14.70
CA PRO A 230 -1.20 -13.92 -15.56
C PRO A 230 -1.83 -12.62 -16.06
N ALA A 231 -2.14 -12.54 -17.35
CA ALA A 231 -2.83 -11.40 -17.95
C ALA A 231 -4.34 -11.48 -17.68
N ARG A 232 -4.96 -10.34 -17.42
CA ARG A 232 -6.43 -10.18 -17.32
C ARG A 232 -6.86 -9.03 -18.22
N HIS A 233 -7.72 -9.33 -19.18
CA HIS A 233 -8.20 -8.36 -20.16
C HIS A 233 -9.44 -7.65 -19.63
N HIS A 234 -9.51 -6.34 -19.85
CA HIS A 234 -10.66 -5.51 -19.50
C HIS A 234 -10.97 -4.56 -20.65
N VAL A 235 -12.24 -4.23 -20.80
CA VAL A 235 -12.70 -3.08 -21.59
C VAL A 235 -13.09 -1.97 -20.62
N GLY A 236 -12.57 -0.77 -20.82
CA GLY A 236 -12.85 0.42 -20.00
C GLY A 236 -13.63 1.47 -20.78
N TYR A 237 -14.41 2.28 -20.08
CA TYR A 237 -15.21 3.34 -20.67
C TYR A 237 -14.99 4.67 -19.97
N VAL A 238 -14.70 5.70 -20.75
CA VAL A 238 -14.98 7.08 -20.37
C VAL A 238 -16.32 7.43 -20.99
N LEU A 239 -17.38 7.37 -20.18
CA LEU A 239 -18.70 7.86 -20.58
C LEU A 239 -18.67 9.38 -20.48
N LEU A 240 -18.99 10.06 -21.58
CA LEU A 240 -18.96 11.52 -21.70
C LEU A 240 -20.36 12.02 -22.03
N THR A 241 -20.86 12.98 -21.26
CA THR A 241 -22.09 13.69 -21.59
C THR A 241 -21.88 15.20 -21.48
N ALA A 242 -22.75 15.96 -22.14
CA ALA A 242 -22.78 17.42 -22.06
C ALA A 242 -24.05 17.84 -21.34
N GLN A 243 -23.89 18.50 -20.18
CA GLN A 243 -24.99 19.14 -19.48
C GLN A 243 -24.79 20.66 -19.57
N GLY A 244 -25.50 21.31 -20.49
CA GLY A 244 -25.24 22.70 -20.85
C GLY A 244 -23.84 22.88 -21.46
N SER A 245 -23.06 23.84 -20.95
CA SER A 245 -21.68 24.09 -21.40
C SER A 245 -20.62 23.20 -20.74
N GLN A 246 -20.99 22.37 -19.77
CA GLN A 246 -20.04 21.55 -19.01
C GLN A 246 -20.03 20.09 -19.48
N ARG A 247 -18.83 19.59 -19.77
CA ARG A 247 -18.57 18.17 -20.03
C ARG A 247 -18.46 17.42 -18.70
N GLN A 248 -19.25 16.36 -18.57
CA GLN A 248 -19.23 15.47 -17.41
C GLN A 248 -18.77 14.07 -17.82
N VAL A 249 -18.05 13.41 -16.92
CA VAL A 249 -17.67 12.00 -17.06
C VAL A 249 -18.35 11.17 -15.99
N PHE A 250 -18.68 9.93 -16.31
CA PHE A 250 -19.22 9.01 -15.31
C PHE A 250 -18.11 8.25 -14.59
N LEU A 251 -18.09 8.37 -13.26
CA LEU A 251 -17.22 7.58 -12.39
C LEU A 251 -18.05 6.61 -11.56
N VAL A 252 -17.44 5.47 -11.23
CA VAL A 252 -18.04 4.42 -10.40
C VAL A 252 -17.16 4.12 -9.19
N ARG A 253 -17.78 3.78 -8.06
CA ARG A 253 -17.09 3.39 -6.83
C ARG A 253 -16.96 1.87 -6.74
N ASN A 254 -15.73 1.36 -6.65
CA ASN A 254 -15.48 -0.05 -6.45
C ASN A 254 -16.06 -0.52 -5.11
N ARG A 255 -16.68 -1.70 -5.10
CA ARG A 255 -17.17 -2.33 -3.87
C ARG A 255 -16.06 -2.50 -2.86
N ARG A 256 -16.34 -2.22 -1.59
CA ARG A 256 -15.35 -2.33 -0.49
C ARG A 256 -14.77 -3.73 -0.33
N SER A 257 -15.50 -4.77 -0.71
CA SER A 257 -15.04 -6.16 -0.71
C SER A 257 -14.06 -6.48 -1.83
N ASP A 258 -14.03 -5.65 -2.87
CA ASP A 258 -13.36 -5.97 -4.12
C ASP A 258 -11.96 -5.35 -4.17
N MET A 259 -11.22 -5.71 -5.21
CA MET A 259 -9.92 -5.12 -5.46
C MET A 259 -10.05 -3.61 -5.70
N LEU A 260 -9.16 -2.82 -5.08
CA LEU A 260 -9.25 -1.35 -5.11
C LEU A 260 -10.55 -0.81 -4.50
N GLY A 261 -11.15 -1.55 -3.55
CA GLY A 261 -12.41 -1.19 -2.91
C GLY A 261 -12.43 0.20 -2.30
N GLY A 262 -13.57 0.88 -2.48
CA GLY A 262 -13.80 2.26 -2.07
C GLY A 262 -13.22 3.32 -3.02
N LEU A 263 -12.27 2.98 -3.90
CA LEU A 263 -11.77 3.93 -4.89
C LEU A 263 -12.80 4.18 -5.98
N TRP A 264 -12.73 5.39 -6.53
CA TRP A 264 -13.41 5.77 -7.75
C TRP A 264 -12.60 5.31 -8.97
N ALA A 265 -13.31 4.99 -10.04
CA ALA A 265 -12.72 4.51 -11.29
C ALA A 265 -13.59 4.89 -12.48
N PHE A 266 -13.01 4.82 -13.67
CA PHE A 266 -13.80 4.74 -14.89
C PHE A 266 -14.42 3.33 -15.00
N PRO A 267 -15.68 3.19 -15.44
CA PRO A 267 -16.31 1.89 -15.62
C PRO A 267 -15.44 0.96 -16.45
N ALA A 268 -15.23 -0.26 -15.94
CA ALA A 268 -14.44 -1.25 -16.64
C ALA A 268 -14.86 -2.68 -16.33
N LEU A 269 -14.94 -3.50 -17.36
CA LEU A 269 -15.53 -4.83 -17.35
C LEU A 269 -14.49 -5.87 -17.79
N PRO A 270 -14.39 -7.02 -17.11
CA PRO A 270 -13.53 -8.10 -17.55
C PRO A 270 -14.06 -8.69 -18.85
N VAL A 271 -13.13 -9.06 -19.75
CA VAL A 271 -13.41 -9.75 -21.02
C VAL A 271 -12.34 -10.83 -21.23
N GLU A 272 -12.59 -11.82 -22.08
CA GLU A 272 -11.56 -12.80 -22.45
C GLU A 272 -10.46 -12.12 -23.28
N GLU A 273 -10.84 -11.52 -24.40
CA GLU A 273 -10.02 -10.61 -25.19
C GLU A 273 -10.95 -9.77 -26.08
N LEU A 274 -10.63 -8.48 -26.27
CA LEU A 274 -11.33 -7.62 -27.22
C LEU A 274 -10.26 -6.91 -28.09
N PRO A 275 -10.24 -7.15 -29.42
CA PRO A 275 -9.35 -6.41 -30.31
C PRO A 275 -9.65 -4.91 -30.24
N ALA A 276 -8.61 -4.08 -30.12
CA ALA A 276 -8.77 -2.62 -30.02
C ALA A 276 -9.58 -2.02 -31.19
N SER A 277 -9.49 -2.64 -32.38
CA SER A 277 -10.21 -2.26 -33.59
C SER A 277 -11.71 -2.55 -33.55
N ASP A 278 -12.20 -3.43 -32.67
CA ASP A 278 -13.61 -3.82 -32.60
C ASP A 278 -14.42 -2.84 -31.72
N VAL A 279 -14.49 -1.59 -32.19
CA VAL A 279 -15.25 -0.51 -31.55
C VAL A 279 -16.74 -0.84 -31.43
N SER A 280 -17.30 -1.55 -32.42
CA SER A 280 -18.71 -1.95 -32.42
C SER A 280 -19.03 -2.93 -31.29
N ALA A 281 -18.13 -3.87 -30.99
CA ALA A 281 -18.27 -4.74 -29.82
C ALA A 281 -18.16 -3.96 -28.51
N ALA A 282 -17.23 -3.00 -28.40
CA ALA A 282 -17.16 -2.12 -27.23
C ALA A 282 -18.47 -1.32 -27.03
N ALA A 283 -19.05 -0.78 -28.11
CA ALA A 283 -20.33 -0.07 -28.03
C ALA A 283 -21.46 -0.96 -27.50
N ARG A 284 -21.59 -2.20 -28.01
CA ARG A 284 -22.59 -3.17 -27.53
C ARG A 284 -22.40 -3.51 -26.05
N ILE A 285 -21.16 -3.75 -25.62
CA ILE A 285 -20.87 -4.04 -24.21
C ILE A 285 -21.28 -2.86 -23.31
N ALA A 286 -21.02 -1.61 -23.71
CA ALA A 286 -21.47 -0.45 -22.95
C ALA A 286 -23.01 -0.39 -22.86
N GLN A 287 -23.71 -0.58 -23.97
CA GLN A 287 -25.17 -0.61 -24.02
C GLN A 287 -25.76 -1.70 -23.12
N ASP A 288 -25.24 -2.93 -23.20
CA ASP A 288 -25.79 -4.09 -22.50
C ASP A 288 -25.45 -4.10 -21.01
N GLN A 289 -24.24 -3.66 -20.63
CA GLN A 289 -23.73 -3.84 -19.26
C GLN A 289 -23.83 -2.58 -18.40
N LEU A 290 -23.94 -1.40 -19.02
CA LEU A 290 -24.10 -0.12 -18.32
C LEU A 290 -25.45 0.54 -18.62
N CYS A 291 -26.28 -0.07 -19.48
CA CYS A 291 -27.60 0.43 -19.88
C CYS A 291 -27.56 1.85 -20.43
N VAL A 292 -26.52 2.17 -21.23
CA VAL A 292 -26.33 3.50 -21.82
C VAL A 292 -26.60 3.51 -23.33
N ILE A 293 -27.19 4.59 -23.82
CA ILE A 293 -27.27 4.86 -25.27
C ILE A 293 -25.99 5.61 -25.66
N VAL A 294 -25.25 5.07 -26.61
CA VAL A 294 -23.97 5.63 -27.08
C VAL A 294 -24.10 6.03 -28.55
N ASP A 295 -23.75 7.28 -28.85
CA ASP A 295 -23.81 7.83 -30.20
C ASP A 295 -22.48 7.65 -30.93
N GLN A 296 -21.39 7.93 -30.22
CA GLN A 296 -20.04 7.81 -30.72
C GLN A 296 -19.19 7.03 -29.73
N VAL A 297 -18.45 6.05 -30.24
CA VAL A 297 -17.47 5.30 -29.48
C VAL A 297 -16.14 5.34 -30.21
N ARG A 298 -15.05 5.67 -29.51
CA ARG A 298 -13.69 5.62 -30.06
C ARG A 298 -12.70 5.03 -29.06
N HIS A 299 -11.72 4.29 -29.55
CA HIS A 299 -10.63 3.78 -28.71
C HIS A 299 -9.71 4.93 -28.28
N LEU A 300 -9.50 5.07 -26.97
CA LEU A 300 -8.56 6.05 -26.41
C LEU A 300 -7.15 5.49 -26.24
N GLY A 301 -7.01 4.17 -26.18
CA GLY A 301 -5.73 3.50 -26.05
C GLY A 301 -5.73 2.40 -24.99
N ARG A 302 -4.63 1.64 -24.97
CA ARG A 302 -4.41 0.54 -24.03
C ARG A 302 -3.61 0.99 -22.81
N GLN A 303 -4.11 0.68 -21.62
CA GLN A 303 -3.39 0.84 -20.36
C GLN A 303 -2.95 -0.51 -19.81
N ILE A 304 -1.68 -0.60 -19.46
CA ILE A 304 -1.08 -1.77 -18.81
C ILE A 304 -0.79 -1.40 -17.35
N GLN A 305 -1.27 -2.23 -16.42
CA GLN A 305 -1.01 -2.07 -15.00
C GLN A 305 -0.67 -3.40 -14.34
N ASP A 306 0.53 -3.48 -13.77
CA ASP A 306 0.97 -4.62 -12.98
C ASP A 306 0.50 -4.49 -11.54
N TYR A 307 -0.08 -5.57 -11.04
CA TYR A 307 -0.39 -5.80 -9.63
C TYR A 307 0.44 -6.99 -9.14
N SER A 308 0.49 -7.20 -7.83
CA SER A 308 1.34 -8.25 -7.23
C SER A 308 1.05 -9.66 -7.73
N HIS A 309 -0.16 -9.93 -8.24
CA HIS A 309 -0.63 -11.28 -8.61
C HIS A 309 -1.07 -11.43 -10.06
N PHE A 310 -1.25 -10.33 -10.81
CA PHE A 310 -1.67 -10.36 -12.20
C PHE A 310 -1.33 -9.04 -12.91
N ARG A 311 -1.36 -9.06 -14.24
CA ARG A 311 -1.26 -7.87 -15.09
C ARG A 311 -2.62 -7.55 -15.67
N ARG A 312 -3.10 -6.32 -15.49
CA ARG A 312 -4.30 -5.82 -16.18
C ARG A 312 -3.90 -5.23 -17.53
N LEU A 313 -4.52 -5.74 -18.58
CA LEU A 313 -4.49 -5.18 -19.93
C LEU A 313 -5.87 -4.58 -20.16
N GLN A 314 -5.97 -3.26 -20.28
CA GLN A 314 -7.25 -2.59 -20.48
C GLN A 314 -7.23 -1.75 -21.73
N ASP A 315 -8.16 -2.01 -22.64
CA ASP A 315 -8.47 -1.12 -23.75
C ASP A 315 -9.61 -0.19 -23.33
N THR A 316 -9.34 1.11 -23.31
CA THR A 316 -10.31 2.11 -22.87
C THR A 316 -10.91 2.84 -24.06
N TYR A 317 -12.21 3.03 -24.04
CA TYR A 317 -12.97 3.72 -25.09
C TYR A 317 -13.64 4.97 -24.52
N LEU A 318 -13.69 6.04 -25.30
CA LEU A 318 -14.56 7.18 -25.03
C LEU A 318 -15.90 6.88 -25.67
N ALA A 319 -16.99 7.00 -24.91
CA ALA A 319 -18.34 6.86 -25.40
C ALA A 319 -19.14 8.13 -25.09
N VAL A 320 -19.71 8.77 -26.10
CA VAL A 320 -20.60 9.93 -25.92
C VAL A 320 -22.02 9.41 -25.68
N CYS A 321 -22.60 9.79 -24.54
CA CYS A 321 -23.91 9.32 -24.11
C CYS A 321 -24.91 10.47 -23.97
N HIS A 322 -26.14 10.24 -24.40
CA HIS A 322 -27.28 11.12 -24.20
C HIS A 322 -28.19 10.56 -23.10
N ASP A 323 -28.59 11.41 -22.16
CA ASP A 323 -29.67 11.18 -21.18
C ASP A 323 -29.72 9.78 -20.54
N THR A 324 -28.78 9.51 -19.64
CA THR A 324 -28.68 8.20 -18.96
C THR A 324 -28.30 8.33 -17.50
N ASP A 325 -28.97 7.52 -16.66
CA ASP A 325 -28.49 7.11 -15.35
C ASP A 325 -27.89 5.71 -15.52
N PRO A 326 -26.58 5.57 -15.80
CA PRO A 326 -25.97 4.29 -16.10
C PRO A 326 -26.16 3.31 -14.95
N GLU A 327 -26.54 2.07 -15.26
CA GLU A 327 -26.65 1.04 -14.24
C GLU A 327 -25.26 0.64 -13.73
N THR A 328 -25.14 0.45 -12.42
CA THR A 328 -23.88 0.09 -11.79
C THR A 328 -23.92 -1.24 -11.03
N PRO A 329 -24.38 -2.36 -11.62
CA PRO A 329 -24.63 -3.61 -10.91
C PRO A 329 -23.36 -4.30 -10.40
N ARG A 330 -22.17 -3.82 -10.78
CA ARG A 330 -20.85 -4.33 -10.35
C ARG A 330 -20.12 -3.38 -9.39
N TRP A 331 -20.68 -2.20 -9.14
CA TRP A 331 -20.11 -1.17 -8.28
C TRP A 331 -21.04 -0.88 -7.11
N GLU A 332 -20.61 -0.04 -6.18
CA GLU A 332 -21.46 0.43 -5.08
C GLU A 332 -22.38 1.56 -5.52
N GLU A 333 -21.83 2.49 -6.29
CA GLU A 333 -22.52 3.68 -6.79
C GLU A 333 -21.82 4.19 -8.06
N GLY A 334 -22.54 4.99 -8.83
CA GLY A 334 -22.03 5.75 -9.95
C GLY A 334 -22.44 7.21 -9.87
N ARG A 335 -21.64 8.10 -10.47
CA ARG A 335 -21.91 9.53 -10.47
C ARG A 335 -21.35 10.22 -11.70
N TRP A 336 -22.14 11.12 -12.27
CA TRP A 336 -21.67 12.12 -13.22
C TRP A 336 -20.86 13.22 -12.51
N VAL A 337 -19.64 13.43 -12.98
CA VAL A 337 -18.65 14.32 -12.38
C VAL A 337 -18.15 15.30 -13.45
N PRO A 338 -18.12 16.62 -13.18
CA PRO A 338 -17.50 17.56 -14.11
C PRO A 338 -16.06 17.16 -14.41
N MET A 339 -15.66 17.20 -15.68
CA MET A 339 -14.34 16.68 -16.09
C MET A 339 -13.18 17.38 -15.33
N GLY A 340 -13.32 18.66 -14.99
CA GLY A 340 -12.34 19.41 -14.19
C GLY A 340 -12.26 18.99 -12.71
N GLU A 341 -13.20 18.17 -12.22
CA GLU A 341 -13.28 17.71 -10.84
C GLU A 341 -12.80 16.28 -10.61
N ILE A 342 -12.45 15.54 -11.67
CA ILE A 342 -11.94 14.17 -11.58
C ILE A 342 -10.81 14.04 -10.53
N GLY A 343 -9.93 15.05 -10.49
CA GLY A 343 -8.80 15.10 -9.56
C GLY A 343 -9.19 15.18 -8.07
N LYS A 344 -10.45 15.48 -7.73
CA LYS A 344 -10.96 15.47 -6.35
C LYS A 344 -11.23 14.05 -5.83
N PHE A 345 -11.44 13.09 -6.73
CA PHE A 345 -11.74 11.70 -6.40
C PHE A 345 -10.46 10.89 -6.19
N ALA A 346 -10.52 9.89 -5.31
CA ALA A 346 -9.41 8.98 -5.08
C ALA A 346 -9.42 7.89 -6.15
N LEU A 347 -8.46 7.95 -7.08
CA LEU A 347 -8.36 7.11 -8.25
C LEU A 347 -7.20 6.11 -8.14
N SER A 348 -7.34 4.99 -8.83
CA SER A 348 -6.22 4.06 -8.99
C SER A 348 -5.18 4.59 -9.99
N ARG A 349 -3.99 3.98 -10.02
CA ARG A 349 -2.95 4.36 -10.99
C ARG A 349 -3.39 4.18 -12.44
N ILE A 350 -4.23 3.17 -12.74
CA ILE A 350 -4.72 2.97 -14.12
C ILE A 350 -5.74 4.06 -14.48
N ASP A 351 -6.58 4.47 -13.55
CA ASP A 351 -7.58 5.52 -13.75
C ASP A 351 -6.93 6.91 -13.90
N HIS A 352 -5.83 7.18 -13.19
CA HIS A 352 -5.00 8.38 -13.44
C HIS A 352 -4.43 8.40 -14.86
N LYS A 353 -4.01 7.25 -15.41
CA LYS A 353 -3.54 7.17 -16.81
C LYS A 353 -4.67 7.47 -17.78
N ILE A 354 -5.89 7.00 -17.50
CA ILE A 354 -7.07 7.25 -18.34
C ILE A 354 -7.46 8.74 -18.29
N ALA A 355 -7.51 9.33 -17.09
CA ALA A 355 -7.82 10.75 -16.92
C ALA A 355 -6.84 11.64 -17.70
N ALA A 356 -5.56 11.30 -17.73
CA ALA A 356 -4.55 12.04 -18.49
C ALA A 356 -4.78 12.01 -20.02
N LEU A 357 -5.42 10.98 -20.56
CA LEU A 357 -5.77 10.91 -21.99
C LEU A 357 -6.87 11.91 -22.37
N LEU A 358 -7.70 12.33 -21.41
CA LEU A 358 -8.77 13.30 -21.63
C LEU A 358 -8.23 14.73 -21.73
N THR A 359 -7.15 15.02 -21.00
CA THR A 359 -6.47 16.32 -21.05
C THR A 359 -5.61 16.50 -22.30
N THR A 360 -5.03 15.44 -22.86
CA THR A 360 -4.21 15.53 -24.08
C THR A 360 -5.05 15.60 -25.37
N ASN A 361 -6.25 15.02 -25.36
CA ASN A 361 -7.14 14.98 -26.53
C ASN A 361 -8.15 16.15 -26.58
N THR A 362 -8.11 17.06 -25.60
CA THR A 362 -8.93 18.29 -25.63
C THR A 362 -8.26 19.42 -26.41
N GLU A 363 -6.94 19.40 -26.56
CA GLU A 363 -6.22 20.35 -27.44
C GLU A 363 -6.40 20.01 -28.93
N THR A 364 -6.61 18.75 -29.29
CA THR A 364 -6.84 18.35 -30.70
C THR A 364 -8.28 18.52 -31.18
N ALA A 365 -9.26 18.51 -30.27
CA ALA A 365 -10.67 18.73 -30.63
C ALA A 365 -11.06 20.22 -30.71
N ALA A 366 -10.20 21.14 -30.27
CA ALA A 366 -10.42 22.58 -30.41
C ALA A 366 -9.93 23.16 -31.75
N CYS A 367 -9.38 22.31 -32.63
CA CYS A 367 -8.92 22.69 -33.97
C CYS A 367 -9.80 22.16 -35.11
N GLU A 368 -10.95 21.55 -34.80
CA GLU A 368 -11.89 21.00 -35.80
C GLU A 368 -13.31 21.60 -35.71
N ASP A 369 -13.45 22.80 -35.15
CA ASP A 369 -14.65 23.64 -35.32
C ASP A 369 -14.39 24.78 -36.31
#